data_AF-A0A7J6F4R8-F1
#
_entry.id   AF-A0A7J6F4R8-F1
#
_cell.length_a   1.000
_cell.length_b   1.000
_cell.length_c   1.000
_cell.angle_alpha   90.00
_cell.angle_beta   90.00
_cell.angle_gamma   90.00
#
_symmetry.space_group_name_H-M   'P 1'
#
loop_
_entity.id
_entity.type
_entity.pdbx_description
1 polymer ?
#
loop_
_entity_poly.entity_id
_entity_poly.type
_entity_poly.pdbx_seq_one_letter_code
_entity_poly.pdbx_strand_id
1 'polypeptide(L)'
;MRLGGVGLYSSSSSFSSSVFVFDHYHHLAPKPFSAYTSSKKPFLTTFTPKRCSTMTLPSAALFSQNPVVSDVVATALSGSVAFSLLQLLKETATRGIFDQKLNRKLVHISIGIAFMLCWPLFSPGSRGAWLAATIPGLNIIRMLILGLGLWKDEATVKSMSRFGDYRELLKGPLYYVIAIALVCIIYWRTSPISIVAICNLCAGDGVADIIGRRFGSIKIPYNRNKSIAGSIAMVSASFLASVGFMYYFSLFGYMERSWEMVLGFWIVALASALVESLPISTDLDDNLTVPATSILVGILVF
;
A
#
# COMPACT_ATOMS: atom_id res chain seq x y z
N MET A 1 -12.25 -48.91 59.34
CA MET A 1 -12.89 -50.23 59.20
C MET A 1 -12.37 -50.87 57.92
N ARG A 2 -11.90 -52.13 57.95
CA ARG A 2 -11.48 -52.89 56.74
C ARG A 2 -12.68 -53.60 56.13
N LEU A 3 -12.62 -53.81 54.81
CA LEU A 3 -13.20 -54.87 53.92
C LEU A 3 -13.21 -54.23 52.50
N GLY A 4 -12.69 -54.79 51.40
CA GLY A 4 -12.47 -56.20 51.00
C GLY A 4 -13.60 -56.60 50.03
N GLY A 5 -13.40 -57.10 48.80
CA GLY A 5 -12.19 -57.43 48.00
C GLY A 5 -12.47 -57.30 46.47
N VAL A 6 -11.46 -57.42 45.58
CA VAL A 6 -11.18 -58.60 44.70
C VAL A 6 -12.38 -58.99 43.79
N GLY A 7 -12.34 -59.10 42.45
CA GLY A 7 -11.34 -58.97 41.35
C GLY A 7 -12.11 -59.15 40.00
N LEU A 8 -11.57 -59.41 38.79
CA LEU A 8 -10.22 -59.44 38.19
C LEU A 8 -10.37 -59.53 36.63
N TYR A 9 -9.28 -59.53 35.83
CA TYR A 9 -9.19 -59.69 34.34
C TYR A 9 -9.73 -58.52 33.47
N SER A 10 -9.12 -58.13 32.33
CA SER A 10 -7.80 -58.44 31.72
C SER A 10 -7.50 -57.46 30.58
N SER A 11 -6.28 -56.90 30.47
CA SER A 11 -5.50 -56.78 29.20
C SER A 11 -4.13 -56.06 29.35
N SER A 12 -3.05 -56.83 29.09
CA SER A 12 -1.77 -56.43 28.47
C SER A 12 -1.03 -55.12 28.87
N SER A 13 -0.19 -55.26 29.90
CA SER A 13 1.15 -54.68 30.13
C SER A 13 1.79 -53.70 29.11
N SER A 14 2.25 -52.55 29.63
CA SER A 14 3.26 -51.67 29.01
C SER A 14 4.70 -52.09 29.33
N PHE A 15 5.70 -51.53 28.62
CA PHE A 15 7.05 -52.09 28.51
C PHE A 15 8.19 -51.20 29.05
N SER A 16 9.19 -51.87 29.64
CA SER A 16 10.59 -51.49 29.87
C SER A 16 11.01 -50.60 31.06
N SER A 17 12.18 -50.96 31.60
CA SER A 17 12.80 -50.44 32.82
C SER A 17 14.30 -50.13 32.63
N SER A 18 14.78 -49.28 33.53
CA SER A 18 16.14 -48.87 33.90
C SER A 18 17.35 -49.82 33.68
N VAL A 19 18.45 -49.21 33.20
CA VAL A 19 19.87 -49.33 33.66
C VAL A 19 20.67 -50.63 33.44
N PHE A 20 21.86 -50.49 32.82
CA PHE A 20 23.06 -51.32 33.04
C PHE A 20 24.36 -50.49 32.85
N VAL A 21 25.50 -50.96 33.39
CA VAL A 21 26.82 -50.28 33.50
C VAL A 21 27.96 -51.28 33.16
N PHE A 22 29.23 -50.81 33.05
CA PHE A 22 30.52 -51.53 32.85
C PHE A 22 30.89 -51.90 31.38
N ASP A 23 32.15 -51.83 30.87
CA ASP A 23 33.42 -51.24 31.38
C ASP A 23 34.50 -51.08 30.25
N HIS A 24 35.60 -50.36 30.55
CA HIS A 24 37.01 -50.46 30.08
C HIS A 24 37.41 -50.61 28.58
N TYR A 25 38.32 -49.73 28.12
CA TYR A 25 39.70 -50.07 27.65
C TYR A 25 40.56 -48.81 27.37
N HIS A 26 41.89 -48.93 27.53
CA HIS A 26 42.90 -47.85 27.37
C HIS A 26 43.32 -47.59 25.89
N HIS A 27 43.74 -46.35 25.55
CA HIS A 27 45.15 -46.00 25.18
C HIS A 27 45.37 -44.61 24.50
N LEU A 28 46.25 -43.81 25.14
CA LEU A 28 47.34 -42.97 24.59
C LEU A 28 47.17 -42.08 23.30
N ALA A 29 47.16 -40.77 23.55
CA ALA A 29 47.81 -39.63 22.86
C ALA A 29 48.34 -39.73 21.39
N PRO A 30 48.01 -38.74 20.52
CA PRO A 30 48.67 -38.55 19.22
C PRO A 30 49.92 -37.66 19.29
N LYS A 31 50.97 -38.02 18.54
CA LYS A 31 52.14 -37.16 18.22
C LYS A 31 51.94 -36.43 16.87
N PRO A 32 52.64 -35.31 16.62
CA PRO A 32 52.39 -34.47 15.44
C PRO A 32 53.27 -34.79 14.22
N PHE A 33 52.84 -34.25 13.07
CA PHE A 33 53.62 -33.83 11.90
C PHE A 33 54.23 -34.91 10.97
N SER A 34 53.68 -34.98 9.74
CA SER A 34 54.50 -34.83 8.54
C SER A 34 53.63 -34.31 7.38
N ALA A 35 54.18 -33.40 6.57
CA ALA A 35 53.48 -32.80 5.45
C ALA A 35 53.64 -33.64 4.18
N TYR A 36 52.58 -33.74 3.36
CA TYR A 36 52.73 -34.05 1.95
C TYR A 36 51.96 -33.03 1.10
N THR A 37 52.70 -32.30 0.27
CA THR A 37 52.18 -31.23 -0.57
C THR A 37 51.38 -31.77 -1.75
N SER A 38 50.14 -31.34 -1.90
CA SER A 38 49.40 -31.48 -3.17
C SER A 38 48.71 -30.17 -3.52
N SER A 39 49.32 -29.43 -4.45
CA SER A 39 48.79 -28.16 -4.95
C SER A 39 47.61 -28.40 -5.88
N LYS A 40 46.39 -28.27 -5.35
CA LYS A 40 45.18 -28.04 -6.15
C LYS A 40 44.38 -26.91 -5.50
N LYS A 41 44.41 -25.73 -6.12
CA LYS A 41 43.64 -24.57 -5.67
C LYS A 41 42.14 -24.89 -5.76
N PRO A 42 41.36 -24.84 -4.66
CA PRO A 42 39.91 -24.80 -4.80
C PRO A 42 39.53 -23.44 -5.42
N PHE A 43 38.76 -23.49 -6.51
CA PHE A 43 38.11 -22.29 -7.05
C PHE A 43 36.96 -21.91 -6.10
N LEU A 44 37.30 -21.21 -5.02
CA LEU A 44 36.30 -20.55 -4.18
C LEU A 44 35.78 -19.34 -4.95
N THR A 45 34.61 -19.49 -5.58
CA THR A 45 33.81 -18.35 -6.05
C THR A 45 33.27 -17.64 -4.81
N THR A 46 34.11 -16.85 -4.15
CA THR A 46 33.68 -15.97 -3.07
C THR A 46 32.78 -14.91 -3.68
N PHE A 47 31.47 -15.18 -3.67
CA PHE A 47 30.44 -14.15 -3.83
C PHE A 47 30.55 -13.22 -2.62
N THR A 48 31.47 -12.25 -2.73
CA THR A 48 31.40 -11.06 -1.90
C THR A 48 30.05 -10.40 -2.23
N PRO A 49 29.15 -10.20 -1.25
CA PRO A 49 28.02 -9.33 -1.49
C PRO A 49 28.63 -7.97 -1.82
N LYS A 50 28.42 -7.49 -3.06
CA LYS A 50 28.75 -6.11 -3.40
C LYS A 50 28.03 -5.26 -2.37
N ARG A 51 28.79 -4.64 -1.47
CA ARG A 51 28.30 -3.65 -0.52
C ARG A 51 27.83 -2.47 -1.35
N CYS A 52 26.59 -2.57 -1.84
CA CYS A 52 25.94 -1.50 -2.58
C CYS A 52 25.97 -0.31 -1.63
N SER A 53 26.74 0.71 -2.00
CA SER A 53 26.82 1.92 -1.18
C SER A 53 25.44 2.53 -1.18
N THR A 54 24.69 2.31 -0.11
CA THR A 54 23.37 2.88 0.08
C THR A 54 23.58 4.39 0.09
N MET A 55 23.26 5.06 -1.01
CA MET A 55 23.08 6.51 -1.00
C MET A 55 21.85 6.78 -0.16
N THR A 56 22.06 6.83 1.16
CA THR A 56 21.14 7.41 2.12
C THR A 56 21.12 8.91 1.87
N LEU A 57 20.41 9.33 0.80
CA LEU A 57 19.82 10.65 0.76
C LEU A 57 18.97 10.78 2.03
N PRO A 58 19.38 11.59 3.03
CA PRO A 58 18.68 11.60 4.28
C PRO A 58 17.44 12.44 4.07
N SER A 59 16.32 11.76 3.83
CA SER A 59 15.00 12.33 3.55
C SER A 59 14.54 13.37 4.58
N ALA A 60 15.07 13.28 5.81
CA ALA A 60 14.80 14.21 6.91
C ALA A 60 15.86 15.32 7.08
N ALA A 61 16.99 15.30 6.36
CA ALA A 61 18.08 16.29 6.53
C ALA A 61 18.03 17.44 5.52
N LEU A 62 17.02 17.46 4.64
CA LEU A 62 16.93 18.44 3.55
C LEU A 62 16.68 19.88 4.05
N PHE A 63 16.18 20.04 5.29
CA PHE A 63 15.79 21.34 5.85
C PHE A 63 16.31 21.65 7.27
N SER A 64 16.56 20.66 8.12
CA SER A 64 17.01 20.91 9.50
C SER A 64 17.69 19.67 10.13
N GLN A 65 18.57 19.89 11.12
CA GLN A 65 19.05 18.79 11.98
C GLN A 65 18.00 18.33 13.01
N ASN A 66 16.95 19.12 13.26
CA ASN A 66 15.85 18.69 14.11
C ASN A 66 14.75 18.01 13.26
N PRO A 67 14.48 16.70 13.45
CA PRO A 67 13.52 15.97 12.62
C PRO A 67 12.09 16.53 12.71
N VAL A 68 11.69 17.09 13.86
CA VAL A 68 10.35 17.68 14.03
C VAL A 68 10.20 18.95 13.19
N VAL A 69 11.23 19.79 13.15
CA VAL A 69 11.23 21.00 12.31
C VAL A 69 11.21 20.62 10.83
N SER A 70 11.98 19.60 10.43
CA SER A 70 11.96 19.10 9.06
C SER A 70 10.56 18.57 8.66
N ASP A 71 9.89 17.83 9.54
CA ASP A 71 8.53 17.32 9.27
C ASP A 71 7.47 18.43 9.18
N VAL A 72 7.59 19.49 9.99
CA VAL A 72 6.69 20.66 9.92
C VAL A 72 6.89 21.40 8.59
N VAL A 73 8.14 21.59 8.16
CA VAL A 73 8.46 22.17 6.84
C VAL A 73 7.95 21.27 5.71
N ALA A 74 8.14 19.95 5.81
CA ALA A 74 7.61 18.99 4.85
C ALA A 74 6.07 19.03 4.76
N THR A 75 5.38 19.12 5.90
CA THR A 75 3.92 19.27 5.97
C THR A 75 3.47 20.56 5.29
N ALA A 76 4.15 21.69 5.59
CA ALA A 76 3.85 22.98 4.98
C ALA A 76 4.03 22.96 3.46
N LEU A 77 5.19 22.48 2.96
CA LEU A 77 5.48 22.37 1.54
C LEU A 77 4.50 21.45 0.81
N SER A 78 4.26 20.25 1.36
CA SER A 78 3.36 19.25 0.78
C SER A 78 1.90 19.74 0.78
N GLY A 79 1.49 20.42 1.86
CA GLY A 79 0.20 21.09 1.97
C GLY A 79 0.05 22.23 0.95
N SER A 80 1.10 23.04 0.73
CA SER A 80 1.12 24.08 -0.29
C SER A 80 1.02 23.50 -1.71
N VAL A 81 1.71 22.40 -2.01
CA VAL A 81 1.59 21.68 -3.30
C VAL A 81 0.17 21.16 -3.51
N ALA A 82 -0.39 20.44 -2.51
CA ALA A 82 -1.74 19.91 -2.58
C ALA A 82 -2.80 21.02 -2.72
N PHE A 83 -2.67 22.12 -1.96
CA PHE A 83 -3.56 23.27 -2.06
C PHE A 83 -3.47 23.96 -3.43
N SER A 84 -2.25 24.17 -3.95
CA SER A 84 -2.04 24.81 -5.25
C SER A 84 -2.66 23.99 -6.38
N LEU A 85 -2.49 22.66 -6.33
CA LEU A 85 -3.07 21.73 -7.31
C LEU A 85 -4.60 21.66 -7.20
N LEU A 86 -5.15 21.67 -5.98
CA LEU A 86 -6.60 21.79 -5.76
C LEU A 86 -7.17 23.10 -6.31
N GLN A 87 -6.48 24.23 -6.12
CA GLN A 87 -6.91 25.53 -6.62
C GLN A 87 -6.87 25.59 -8.15
N LEU A 88 -5.81 25.08 -8.77
CA LEU A 88 -5.69 24.98 -10.23
C LEU A 88 -6.85 24.14 -10.82
N LEU A 89 -7.16 22.98 -10.23
CA LEU A 89 -8.26 22.11 -10.67
C LEU A 89 -9.67 22.61 -10.26
N LYS A 90 -9.75 23.53 -9.29
CA LYS A 90 -10.97 24.29 -8.97
C LYS A 90 -11.19 25.40 -9.99
N GLU A 91 -10.15 26.08 -10.44
CA GLU A 91 -10.25 27.06 -11.52
C GLU A 91 -10.67 26.43 -12.85
N THR A 92 -10.13 25.26 -13.23
CA THR A 92 -10.57 24.56 -14.47
C THR A 92 -12.05 24.19 -14.43
N ALA A 93 -12.55 23.73 -13.28
CA ALA A 93 -13.99 23.46 -13.07
C ALA A 93 -14.83 24.75 -13.09
N THR A 94 -14.35 25.82 -12.46
CA THR A 94 -15.06 27.09 -12.39
C THR A 94 -15.23 27.69 -13.77
N ARG A 95 -14.13 27.77 -14.54
CA ARG A 95 -14.08 28.22 -15.95
C ARG A 95 -14.78 27.28 -16.94
N GLY A 96 -15.23 26.10 -16.52
CA GLY A 96 -15.97 25.15 -17.36
C GLY A 96 -15.13 24.48 -18.46
N ILE A 97 -13.82 24.39 -18.28
CA ILE A 97 -12.89 23.79 -19.26
C ILE A 97 -13.12 22.28 -19.41
N PHE A 98 -13.55 21.63 -18.33
CA PHE A 98 -13.85 20.20 -18.28
C PHE A 98 -15.22 19.94 -17.67
N ASP A 99 -15.89 18.89 -18.16
CA ASP A 99 -17.11 18.37 -17.54
C ASP A 99 -16.90 18.07 -16.05
N GLN A 100 -17.92 18.32 -15.24
CA GLN A 100 -17.88 18.12 -13.79
C GLN A 100 -17.40 16.71 -13.38
N LYS A 101 -17.87 15.69 -14.11
CA LYS A 101 -17.48 14.28 -13.90
C LYS A 101 -16.03 14.00 -14.25
N LEU A 102 -15.49 14.66 -15.28
CA LEU A 102 -14.09 14.54 -15.68
C LEU A 102 -13.21 15.29 -14.67
N ASN A 103 -13.56 16.52 -14.31
CA ASN A 103 -12.79 17.32 -13.36
C ASN A 103 -12.69 16.64 -11.98
N ARG A 104 -13.78 16.02 -11.49
CA ARG A 104 -13.74 15.23 -10.25
C ARG A 104 -12.70 14.11 -10.32
N LYS A 105 -12.62 13.36 -11.44
CA LYS A 105 -11.61 12.31 -11.61
C LYS A 105 -10.19 12.87 -11.84
N LEU A 106 -10.04 14.05 -12.45
CA LEU A 106 -8.74 14.72 -12.52
C LEU A 106 -8.24 15.11 -11.12
N VAL A 107 -9.09 15.70 -10.26
CA VAL A 107 -8.76 15.96 -8.85
C VAL A 107 -8.34 14.67 -8.13
N HIS A 108 -9.11 13.61 -8.30
CA HIS A 108 -8.88 12.29 -7.72
C HIS A 108 -7.56 11.64 -8.14
N ILE A 109 -7.20 11.69 -9.43
CA ILE A 109 -5.90 11.19 -9.92
C ILE A 109 -4.76 12.07 -9.40
N SER A 110 -4.87 13.38 -9.63
CA SER A 110 -3.76 14.31 -9.42
C SER A 110 -3.39 14.49 -7.96
N ILE A 111 -4.37 14.61 -7.06
CA ILE A 111 -4.11 14.83 -5.62
C ILE A 111 -3.50 13.57 -4.96
N GLY A 112 -4.01 12.38 -5.26
CA GLY A 112 -3.47 11.13 -4.71
C GLY A 112 -2.02 10.87 -5.14
N ILE A 113 -1.71 11.05 -6.42
CA ILE A 113 -0.34 10.91 -6.96
C ILE A 113 0.58 11.98 -6.36
N ALA A 114 0.15 13.25 -6.33
CA ALA A 114 0.96 14.34 -5.76
C ALA A 114 1.24 14.12 -4.26
N PHE A 115 0.28 13.57 -3.51
CA PHE A 115 0.46 13.24 -2.10
C PHE A 115 1.56 12.18 -1.90
N MET A 116 1.53 11.08 -2.67
CA MET A 116 2.58 10.06 -2.61
C MET A 116 3.96 10.59 -3.06
N LEU A 117 4.01 11.46 -4.06
CA LEU A 117 5.26 12.13 -4.49
C LEU A 117 5.84 13.05 -3.39
N CYS A 118 5.03 13.51 -2.45
CA CYS A 118 5.51 14.29 -1.30
C CYS A 118 5.99 13.43 -0.13
N TRP A 119 5.66 12.13 -0.09
CA TRP A 119 6.05 11.24 1.02
C TRP A 119 7.56 11.19 1.32
N PRO A 120 8.49 11.33 0.36
CA PRO A 120 9.92 11.40 0.66
C PRO A 120 10.37 12.63 1.45
N LEU A 121 9.56 13.70 1.56
CA LEU A 121 9.92 14.89 2.35
C LEU A 121 9.82 14.65 3.87
N PHE A 122 9.08 13.62 4.30
CA PHE A 122 8.81 13.33 5.70
C PHE A 122 9.88 12.45 6.35
N SER A 123 9.96 12.47 7.67
CA SER A 123 10.87 11.64 8.45
C SER A 123 10.49 10.15 8.42
N PRO A 124 11.46 9.25 8.63
CA PRO A 124 11.17 7.83 8.81
C PRO A 124 10.32 7.55 10.07
N GLY A 125 9.47 6.51 9.99
CA GLY A 125 8.63 6.04 11.09
C GLY A 125 7.28 6.75 11.22
N SER A 126 6.52 6.38 12.24
CA SER A 126 5.10 6.74 12.38
C SER A 126 4.83 8.24 12.53
N ARG A 127 5.80 9.03 13.02
CA ARG A 127 5.64 10.50 13.16
C ARG A 127 5.46 11.17 11.80
N GLY A 128 6.30 10.83 10.83
CA GLY A 128 6.17 11.29 9.45
C GLY A 128 4.82 10.85 8.84
N ALA A 129 4.35 9.64 9.15
CA ALA A 129 3.06 9.14 8.69
C ALA A 129 1.88 9.97 9.23
N TRP A 130 1.84 10.23 10.54
CA TRP A 130 0.81 11.07 11.15
C TRP A 130 0.86 12.52 10.64
N LEU A 131 2.06 13.09 10.47
CA LEU A 131 2.22 14.46 9.97
C LEU A 131 1.85 14.60 8.49
N ALA A 132 2.20 13.63 7.64
CA ALA A 132 1.70 13.58 6.27
C ALA A 132 0.18 13.40 6.21
N ALA A 133 -0.39 12.54 7.04
CA ALA A 133 -1.82 12.29 7.12
C ALA A 133 -2.65 13.49 7.62
N THR A 134 -2.02 14.53 8.21
CA THR A 134 -2.72 15.80 8.48
C THR A 134 -3.23 16.47 7.20
N ILE A 135 -2.57 16.27 6.05
CA ILE A 135 -2.95 16.89 4.77
C ILE A 135 -4.30 16.34 4.28
N PRO A 136 -4.50 15.01 4.10
CA PRO A 136 -5.82 14.46 3.87
C PRO A 136 -6.76 14.66 5.06
N GLY A 137 -6.27 14.66 6.31
CA GLY A 137 -7.07 14.94 7.52
C GLY A 137 -7.77 16.30 7.52
N LEU A 138 -7.06 17.37 7.14
CA LEU A 138 -7.64 18.70 6.94
C LEU A 138 -8.65 18.71 5.80
N ASN A 139 -8.43 17.92 4.75
CA ASN A 139 -9.39 17.81 3.65
C ASN A 139 -10.64 16.99 4.04
N ILE A 140 -10.54 16.00 4.93
CA ILE A 140 -11.69 15.32 5.56
C ILE A 140 -12.55 16.34 6.31
N ILE A 141 -11.93 17.16 7.16
CA ILE A 141 -12.61 18.23 7.91
C ILE A 141 -13.30 19.20 6.93
N ARG A 142 -12.62 19.59 5.83
CA ARG A 142 -13.19 20.43 4.77
C ARG A 142 -14.41 19.79 4.11
N MET A 143 -14.34 18.50 3.75
CA MET A 143 -15.48 17.78 3.14
C MET A 143 -16.67 17.68 4.10
N LEU A 144 -16.42 17.45 5.39
CA LEU A 144 -17.46 17.44 6.42
C LEU A 144 -18.13 18.81 6.57
N ILE A 145 -17.35 19.90 6.70
CA ILE A 145 -17.87 21.26 6.85
C ILE A 145 -18.72 21.68 5.63
N LEU A 146 -18.23 21.43 4.41
CA LEU A 146 -18.96 21.75 3.18
C LEU A 146 -20.19 20.84 3.01
N GLY A 147 -20.05 19.54 3.23
CA GLY A 147 -21.12 18.56 3.01
C GLY A 147 -22.25 18.61 4.03
N LEU A 148 -21.97 19.06 5.26
CA LEU A 148 -22.99 19.40 6.27
C LEU A 148 -23.62 20.78 6.04
N GLY A 149 -23.14 21.56 5.05
CA GLY A 149 -23.66 22.90 4.74
C GLY A 149 -23.27 23.99 5.74
N LEU A 150 -22.30 23.73 6.62
CA LEU A 150 -21.78 24.70 7.61
C LEU A 150 -20.99 25.83 6.94
N TRP A 151 -20.43 25.58 5.75
CA TRP A 151 -19.78 26.57 4.91
C TRP A 151 -20.19 26.35 3.45
N LYS A 152 -20.27 27.43 2.66
CA LYS A 152 -20.60 27.36 1.22
C LYS A 152 -19.41 27.75 0.36
N ASP A 153 -18.88 26.80 -0.40
CA ASP A 153 -17.85 26.99 -1.42
C ASP A 153 -18.29 26.27 -2.70
N GLU A 154 -19.15 26.93 -3.48
CA GLU A 154 -19.73 26.38 -4.71
C GLU A 154 -18.68 25.93 -5.71
N ALA A 155 -17.54 26.60 -5.79
CA ALA A 155 -16.46 26.24 -6.71
C ALA A 155 -15.76 24.93 -6.31
N THR A 156 -15.63 24.64 -5.00
CA THR A 156 -15.16 23.32 -4.53
C THR A 156 -16.22 22.24 -4.69
N VAL A 157 -17.50 22.53 -4.44
CA VAL A 157 -18.59 21.59 -4.72
C VAL A 157 -18.63 21.26 -6.21
N LYS A 158 -18.50 22.26 -7.09
CA LYS A 158 -18.46 22.07 -8.55
C LYS A 158 -17.27 21.22 -8.98
N SER A 159 -16.09 21.37 -8.38
CA SER A 159 -14.91 20.56 -8.78
C SER A 159 -14.95 19.12 -8.27
N MET A 160 -15.72 18.80 -7.22
CA MET A 160 -15.68 17.50 -6.52
C MET A 160 -17.00 16.70 -6.50
N SER A 161 -18.16 17.27 -6.81
CA SER A 161 -19.45 16.55 -6.90
C SER A 161 -19.79 16.07 -8.32
N ARG A 162 -20.89 15.34 -8.50
CA ARG A 162 -21.43 14.87 -9.79
C ARG A 162 -22.58 15.73 -10.30
N PHE A 163 -23.41 16.25 -9.41
CA PHE A 163 -24.61 17.04 -9.73
C PHE A 163 -24.62 18.43 -9.07
N GLY A 164 -23.57 18.82 -8.34
CA GLY A 164 -23.51 20.12 -7.64
C GLY A 164 -24.10 20.12 -6.22
N ASP A 165 -24.52 18.96 -5.70
CA ASP A 165 -25.01 18.85 -4.32
C ASP A 165 -23.84 18.75 -3.33
N TYR A 166 -23.88 19.59 -2.30
CA TYR A 166 -22.98 19.58 -1.15
C TYR A 166 -22.93 18.18 -0.48
N ARG A 167 -24.07 17.49 -0.37
CA ARG A 167 -24.15 16.18 0.30
C ARG A 167 -23.41 15.07 -0.42
N GLU A 168 -23.10 15.23 -1.71
CA GLU A 168 -22.24 14.27 -2.42
C GLU A 168 -20.80 14.27 -1.89
N LEU A 169 -20.32 15.39 -1.33
CA LEU A 169 -18.99 15.47 -0.72
C LEU A 169 -18.83 14.50 0.45
N LEU A 170 -19.93 14.15 1.13
CA LEU A 170 -19.97 13.18 2.24
C LEU A 170 -19.95 11.71 1.79
N LYS A 171 -19.98 11.43 0.48
CA LYS A 171 -19.90 10.07 -0.09
C LYS A 171 -18.52 9.83 -0.68
N GLY A 172 -18.42 9.50 -1.97
CA GLY A 172 -17.16 9.21 -2.68
C GLY A 172 -15.96 10.09 -2.31
N PRO A 173 -16.03 11.44 -2.35
CA PRO A 173 -14.92 12.30 -1.97
C PRO A 173 -14.46 12.12 -0.52
N LEU A 174 -15.38 11.97 0.45
CA LEU A 174 -15.05 11.72 1.84
C LEU A 174 -14.42 10.33 2.02
N TYR A 175 -15.03 9.27 1.46
CA TYR A 175 -14.52 7.91 1.54
C TYR A 175 -13.12 7.78 0.92
N TYR A 176 -12.91 8.42 -0.24
CA TYR A 176 -11.61 8.49 -0.92
C TYR A 176 -10.51 9.09 -0.02
N VAL A 177 -10.74 10.26 0.58
CA VAL A 177 -9.73 10.92 1.42
C VAL A 177 -9.50 10.15 2.72
N ILE A 178 -10.55 9.55 3.30
CA ILE A 178 -10.42 8.66 4.47
C ILE A 178 -9.56 7.44 4.13
N ALA A 179 -9.80 6.76 3.00
CA ALA A 179 -9.02 5.61 2.58
C ALA A 179 -7.52 5.96 2.43
N ILE A 180 -7.20 7.10 1.79
CA ILE A 180 -5.81 7.57 1.67
C ILE A 180 -5.20 7.88 3.04
N ALA A 181 -5.92 8.56 3.93
CA ALA A 181 -5.43 8.88 5.27
C ALA A 181 -5.14 7.60 6.09
N LEU A 182 -6.04 6.62 6.07
CA LEU A 182 -5.87 5.35 6.77
C LEU A 182 -4.70 4.54 6.21
N VAL A 183 -4.59 4.41 4.88
CA VAL A 183 -3.47 3.70 4.23
C VAL A 183 -2.14 4.38 4.55
N CYS A 184 -2.11 5.72 4.56
CA CYS A 184 -0.94 6.52 4.91
C CYS A 184 -0.47 6.25 6.35
N ILE A 185 -1.40 6.24 7.32
CA ILE A 185 -1.08 6.02 8.75
C ILE A 185 -0.67 4.57 9.03
N ILE A 186 -1.39 3.59 8.46
CA ILE A 186 -1.25 2.16 8.82
C ILE A 186 -0.06 1.52 8.09
N TYR A 187 0.02 1.69 6.77
CA TYR A 187 1.00 0.98 5.94
C TYR A 187 2.24 1.83 5.62
N TRP A 188 2.04 3.14 5.45
CA TRP A 188 3.09 4.14 5.16
C TRP A 188 3.98 3.81 3.96
N ARG A 189 4.96 4.68 3.65
CA ARG A 189 5.79 4.62 2.44
C ARG A 189 6.72 3.40 2.32
N THR A 190 6.81 2.58 3.36
CA THR A 190 7.67 1.38 3.42
C THR A 190 6.93 0.08 3.09
N SER A 191 5.60 0.10 2.95
CA SER A 191 4.80 -1.10 2.65
C SER A 191 4.32 -1.10 1.19
N PRO A 192 4.40 -2.21 0.44
CA PRO A 192 3.85 -2.30 -0.92
C PRO A 192 2.33 -2.20 -0.94
N ILE A 193 1.66 -2.57 0.16
CA ILE A 193 0.20 -2.45 0.32
C ILE A 193 -0.23 -0.97 0.21
N SER A 194 0.58 -0.03 0.73
CA SER A 194 0.25 1.39 0.63
C SER A 194 0.31 1.91 -0.80
N ILE A 195 1.32 1.46 -1.55
CA ILE A 195 1.51 1.78 -2.97
C ILE A 195 0.30 1.32 -3.76
N VAL A 196 -0.04 0.03 -3.68
CA VAL A 196 -1.08 -0.54 -4.53
C VAL A 196 -2.48 -0.05 -4.14
N ALA A 197 -2.78 0.13 -2.84
CA ALA A 197 -4.08 0.63 -2.43
C ALA A 197 -4.33 2.08 -2.89
N ILE A 198 -3.33 2.96 -2.81
CA ILE A 198 -3.46 4.33 -3.31
C ILE A 198 -3.41 4.37 -4.84
N CYS A 199 -2.57 3.56 -5.51
CA CYS A 199 -2.51 3.52 -6.96
C CYS A 199 -3.80 2.98 -7.59
N ASN A 200 -4.37 1.89 -7.07
CA ASN A 200 -5.62 1.31 -7.55
C ASN A 200 -6.79 2.28 -7.38
N LEU A 201 -6.86 2.95 -6.22
CA LEU A 201 -7.88 3.97 -5.97
C LEU A 201 -7.68 5.19 -6.86
N CYS A 202 -6.49 5.81 -6.87
CA CYS A 202 -6.27 7.11 -7.51
C CYS A 202 -6.05 7.01 -9.02
N ALA A 203 -5.12 6.16 -9.46
CA ALA A 203 -4.78 6.00 -10.87
C ALA A 203 -5.72 4.98 -11.55
N GLY A 204 -5.98 3.85 -10.91
CA GLY A 204 -6.86 2.78 -11.41
C GLY A 204 -8.27 3.26 -11.71
N ASP A 205 -9.10 3.41 -10.66
CA ASP A 205 -10.50 3.86 -10.79
C ASP A 205 -10.61 5.25 -11.48
N GLY A 206 -9.63 6.12 -11.25
CA GLY A 206 -9.54 7.43 -11.90
C GLY A 206 -9.48 7.33 -13.43
N VAL A 207 -8.54 6.55 -13.96
CA VAL A 207 -8.35 6.37 -15.41
C VAL A 207 -9.42 5.44 -15.99
N ALA A 208 -9.89 4.44 -15.23
CA ALA A 208 -10.97 3.54 -15.62
C ALA A 208 -12.26 4.27 -15.98
N ASP A 209 -12.67 5.26 -15.17
CA ASP A 209 -13.87 6.07 -15.42
C ASP A 209 -13.69 7.04 -16.62
N ILE A 210 -12.48 7.55 -16.85
CA ILE A 210 -12.16 8.42 -18.01
C ILE A 210 -12.19 7.59 -19.32
N ILE A 211 -11.44 6.50 -19.38
CA ILE A 211 -11.34 5.62 -20.56
C ILE A 211 -12.66 4.87 -20.78
N GLY A 212 -13.30 4.40 -19.71
CA GLY A 212 -14.57 3.69 -19.75
C GLY A 212 -15.74 4.55 -20.23
N ARG A 213 -15.70 5.88 -20.02
CA ARG A 213 -16.65 6.82 -20.65
C ARG A 213 -16.32 7.09 -22.11
N ARG A 214 -15.04 7.30 -22.46
CA ARG A 214 -14.64 7.75 -23.80
C ARG A 214 -14.57 6.63 -24.84
N PHE A 215 -14.20 5.42 -24.43
CA PHE A 215 -13.93 4.27 -25.30
C PHE A 215 -14.68 2.99 -24.88
N GLY A 216 -15.40 3.01 -23.76
CA GLY A 216 -16.13 1.85 -23.22
C GLY A 216 -17.45 1.54 -23.92
N SER A 217 -17.41 1.30 -25.23
CA SER A 217 -18.55 0.85 -26.05
C SER A 217 -19.04 -0.53 -25.61
N ILE A 218 -18.12 -1.48 -25.41
CA ILE A 218 -18.44 -2.83 -24.94
C ILE A 218 -18.64 -2.82 -23.42
N LYS A 219 -19.91 -2.96 -23.00
CA LYS A 219 -20.31 -3.06 -21.59
C LYS A 219 -20.10 -4.46 -21.04
N ILE A 220 -19.89 -4.55 -19.73
CA ILE A 220 -19.73 -5.83 -19.05
C ILE A 220 -21.12 -6.52 -18.96
N PRO A 221 -21.25 -7.83 -19.28
CA PRO A 221 -22.56 -8.48 -19.40
C PRO A 221 -23.44 -8.37 -18.15
N TYR A 222 -22.82 -8.51 -16.97
CA TYR A 222 -23.47 -8.45 -15.66
C TYR A 222 -23.50 -7.05 -15.03
N ASN A 223 -22.78 -6.06 -15.58
CA ASN A 223 -22.81 -4.67 -15.10
C ASN A 223 -22.74 -3.69 -16.27
N ARG A 224 -23.91 -3.17 -16.68
CA ARG A 224 -24.03 -2.27 -17.82
C ARG A 224 -23.46 -0.86 -17.59
N ASN A 225 -23.20 -0.49 -16.34
CA ASN A 225 -22.56 0.79 -15.99
C ASN A 225 -21.05 0.77 -16.26
N LYS A 226 -20.42 -0.41 -16.13
CA LYS A 226 -18.98 -0.62 -16.34
C LYS A 226 -18.70 -1.16 -17.76
N SER A 227 -17.46 -1.01 -18.21
CA SER A 227 -17.05 -1.41 -19.57
C SER A 227 -15.71 -2.14 -19.56
N ILE A 228 -15.51 -3.01 -20.56
CA ILE A 228 -14.28 -3.82 -20.66
C ILE A 228 -13.06 -2.90 -20.83
N ALA A 229 -13.19 -1.82 -21.62
CA ALA A 229 -12.15 -0.81 -21.77
C ALA A 229 -11.82 -0.10 -20.45
N GLY A 230 -12.83 0.16 -19.60
CA GLY A 230 -12.65 0.71 -18.26
C GLY A 230 -11.85 -0.23 -17.36
N SER A 231 -12.22 -1.52 -17.27
CA SER A 231 -11.49 -2.50 -16.45
C SER A 231 -10.06 -2.73 -16.92
N ILE A 232 -9.81 -2.80 -18.24
CA ILE A 232 -8.44 -2.89 -18.79
C ILE A 232 -7.63 -1.64 -18.42
N ALA A 233 -8.24 -0.46 -18.51
CA ALA A 233 -7.62 0.80 -18.11
C ALA A 233 -7.35 0.84 -16.59
N MET A 234 -8.24 0.29 -15.76
CA MET A 234 -8.03 0.18 -14.32
C MET A 234 -6.79 -0.66 -14.01
N VAL A 235 -6.73 -1.90 -14.52
CA VAL A 235 -5.60 -2.83 -14.25
C VAL A 235 -4.29 -2.23 -14.75
N SER A 236 -4.26 -1.69 -15.96
CA SER A 236 -3.03 -1.13 -16.54
C SER A 236 -2.57 0.14 -15.81
N ALA A 237 -3.45 1.11 -15.54
CA ALA A 237 -3.08 2.32 -14.80
C ALA A 237 -2.63 2.01 -13.37
N SER A 238 -3.33 1.11 -12.68
CA SER A 238 -2.99 0.60 -11.34
C SER A 238 -1.60 -0.03 -11.30
N PHE A 239 -1.34 -0.95 -12.23
CA PHE A 239 -0.08 -1.69 -12.31
C PHE A 239 1.10 -0.78 -12.67
N LEU A 240 0.95 0.06 -13.73
CA LEU A 240 2.02 0.99 -14.14
C LEU A 240 2.32 2.01 -13.05
N ALA A 241 1.30 2.57 -12.38
CA ALA A 241 1.50 3.49 -11.27
C ALA A 241 2.19 2.80 -10.08
N SER A 242 1.76 1.60 -9.70
CA SER A 242 2.35 0.86 -8.57
C SER A 242 3.81 0.50 -8.82
N VAL A 243 4.14 0.00 -10.01
CA VAL A 243 5.53 -0.27 -10.42
C VAL A 243 6.34 1.04 -10.44
N GLY A 244 5.79 2.14 -10.97
CA GLY A 244 6.44 3.45 -10.96
C GLY A 244 6.76 3.95 -9.55
N PHE A 245 5.81 3.83 -8.62
CA PHE A 245 6.01 4.21 -7.21
C PHE A 245 6.96 3.28 -6.46
N MET A 246 7.00 1.98 -6.77
CA MET A 246 8.03 1.06 -6.27
C MET A 246 9.42 1.49 -6.72
N TYR A 247 9.62 1.83 -8.00
CA TYR A 247 10.90 2.40 -8.46
C TYR A 247 11.22 3.70 -7.72
N TYR A 248 10.26 4.62 -7.62
CA TYR A 248 10.41 5.91 -6.96
C TYR A 248 10.83 5.76 -5.48
N PHE A 249 10.13 4.96 -4.67
CA PHE A 249 10.49 4.73 -3.27
C PHE A 249 11.76 3.88 -3.10
N SER A 250 12.12 3.05 -4.07
CA SER A 250 13.42 2.37 -4.10
C SER A 250 14.60 3.32 -4.32
N LEU A 251 14.42 4.43 -5.06
CA LEU A 251 15.47 5.47 -5.20
C LEU A 251 15.82 6.14 -3.86
N PHE A 252 14.87 6.24 -2.93
CA PHE A 252 15.09 6.76 -1.57
C PHE A 252 15.46 5.65 -0.56
N GLY A 253 15.61 4.40 -0.99
CA GLY A 253 15.95 3.28 -0.13
C GLY A 253 14.85 2.84 0.84
N TYR A 254 13.58 3.18 0.60
CA TYR A 254 12.46 2.74 1.45
C TYR A 254 12.02 1.30 1.18
N MET A 255 12.40 0.74 0.04
CA MET A 255 11.88 -0.51 -0.49
C MET A 255 12.86 -1.16 -1.47
N GLU A 256 13.04 -2.47 -1.34
CA GLU A 256 13.78 -3.26 -2.33
C GLU A 256 12.87 -3.66 -3.50
N ARG A 257 13.45 -3.71 -4.71
CA ARG A 257 12.74 -4.09 -5.94
C ARG A 257 12.80 -5.60 -6.10
N SER A 258 11.65 -6.28 -5.96
CA SER A 258 11.53 -7.72 -6.21
C SER A 258 10.51 -8.02 -7.32
N TRP A 259 10.72 -9.13 -8.05
CA TRP A 259 9.76 -9.61 -9.04
C TRP A 259 8.45 -10.08 -8.40
N GLU A 260 8.52 -10.64 -7.19
CA GLU A 260 7.37 -11.01 -6.36
C GLU A 260 6.47 -9.80 -6.11
N MET A 261 7.05 -8.63 -5.80
CA MET A 261 6.29 -7.41 -5.58
C MET A 261 5.59 -6.91 -6.85
N VAL A 262 6.27 -7.00 -8.01
CA VAL A 262 5.66 -6.68 -9.32
C VAL A 262 4.50 -7.62 -9.63
N LEU A 263 4.66 -8.93 -9.43
CA LEU A 263 3.57 -9.90 -9.58
C LEU A 263 2.42 -9.61 -8.61
N GLY A 264 2.73 -9.24 -7.37
CA GLY A 264 1.74 -8.89 -6.37
C GLY A 264 0.91 -7.65 -6.75
N PHE A 265 1.54 -6.60 -7.27
CA PHE A 265 0.81 -5.45 -7.81
C PHE A 265 -0.14 -5.83 -8.93
N TRP A 266 0.27 -6.75 -9.82
CA TRP A 266 -0.59 -7.24 -10.90
C TRP A 266 -1.80 -8.03 -10.39
N ILE A 267 -1.60 -8.94 -9.42
CA ILE A 267 -2.67 -9.72 -8.77
C ILE A 267 -3.67 -8.79 -8.07
N VAL A 268 -3.18 -7.83 -7.28
CA VAL A 268 -4.03 -6.91 -6.51
C VAL A 268 -4.78 -5.93 -7.44
N ALA A 269 -4.16 -5.47 -8.53
CA ALA A 269 -4.83 -4.67 -9.56
C ALA A 269 -5.94 -5.46 -10.28
N LEU A 270 -5.70 -6.72 -10.63
CA LEU A 270 -6.74 -7.61 -11.18
C LEU A 270 -7.91 -7.81 -10.22
N ALA A 271 -7.63 -8.15 -8.96
CA ALA A 271 -8.67 -8.35 -7.96
C ALA A 271 -9.51 -7.09 -7.73
N SER A 272 -8.87 -5.92 -7.72
CA SER A 272 -9.55 -4.62 -7.58
C SER A 272 -10.44 -4.32 -8.79
N ALA A 273 -9.97 -4.60 -10.02
CA ALA A 273 -10.78 -4.41 -11.23
C ALA A 273 -11.94 -5.40 -11.35
N LEU A 274 -11.80 -6.60 -10.80
CA LEU A 274 -12.90 -7.57 -10.67
C LEU A 274 -13.94 -7.10 -9.65
N VAL A 275 -13.54 -6.50 -8.52
CA VAL A 275 -14.51 -5.93 -7.57
C VAL A 275 -15.17 -4.67 -8.14
N GLU A 276 -14.42 -3.79 -8.80
CA GLU A 276 -14.95 -2.59 -9.46
C GLU A 276 -15.94 -2.93 -10.59
N SER A 277 -15.78 -4.07 -11.27
CA SER A 277 -16.73 -4.50 -12.31
C SER A 277 -18.06 -5.02 -11.74
N LEU A 278 -18.11 -5.48 -10.48
CA LEU A 278 -19.33 -6.02 -9.88
C LEU A 278 -20.41 -4.94 -9.66
N PRO A 279 -21.70 -5.29 -9.74
CA PRO A 279 -22.80 -4.36 -9.46
C PRO A 279 -22.72 -3.75 -8.06
N ILE A 280 -22.32 -4.55 -7.06
CA ILE A 280 -22.23 -4.14 -5.64
C ILE A 280 -21.30 -2.92 -5.42
N SER A 281 -20.28 -2.74 -6.27
CA SER A 281 -19.38 -1.58 -6.21
C SER A 281 -20.07 -0.28 -6.65
N THR A 282 -21.07 -0.39 -7.52
CA THR A 282 -21.93 0.75 -7.91
C THR A 282 -22.84 1.19 -6.78
N ASP A 283 -23.24 0.27 -5.90
CA ASP A 283 -24.15 0.53 -4.77
C ASP A 283 -23.41 0.97 -3.48
N LEU A 284 -22.25 0.38 -3.19
CA LEU A 284 -21.43 0.65 -2.00
C LEU A 284 -20.35 1.73 -2.19
N ASP A 285 -20.28 2.34 -3.38
CA ASP A 285 -19.29 3.32 -3.83
C ASP A 285 -17.88 2.71 -4.08
N ASP A 286 -17.41 2.81 -5.32
CA ASP A 286 -16.09 2.34 -5.78
C ASP A 286 -14.93 2.87 -4.92
N ASN A 287 -15.09 4.07 -4.32
CA ASN A 287 -14.08 4.71 -3.48
C ASN A 287 -13.86 3.98 -2.13
N LEU A 288 -14.73 3.05 -1.75
CA LEU A 288 -14.60 2.22 -0.55
C LEU A 288 -14.20 0.77 -0.91
N THR A 289 -14.82 0.19 -1.93
CA THR A 289 -14.62 -1.22 -2.33
C THR A 289 -13.23 -1.48 -2.92
N VAL A 290 -12.72 -0.58 -3.76
CA VAL A 290 -11.40 -0.69 -4.41
C VAL A 290 -10.25 -0.69 -3.39
N PRO A 291 -10.13 0.29 -2.47
CA PRO A 291 -9.04 0.29 -1.50
C PRO A 291 -9.18 -0.84 -0.48
N ALA A 292 -10.41 -1.18 -0.06
CA ALA A 292 -10.62 -2.34 0.83
C ALA A 292 -10.15 -3.65 0.19
N THR A 293 -10.49 -3.88 -1.09
CA THR A 293 -10.02 -5.04 -1.86
C THR A 293 -8.50 -5.01 -2.02
N SER A 294 -7.93 -3.84 -2.32
CA SER A 294 -6.49 -3.67 -2.50
C SER A 294 -5.70 -3.99 -1.22
N ILE A 295 -6.23 -3.60 -0.06
CA ILE A 295 -5.66 -3.91 1.25
C ILE A 295 -5.81 -5.40 1.57
N LEU A 296 -7.02 -5.96 1.46
CA LEU A 296 -7.30 -7.36 1.82
C LEU A 296 -6.50 -8.35 0.97
N VAL A 297 -6.44 -8.14 -0.35
CA VAL A 297 -5.63 -8.98 -1.25
C VAL A 297 -4.14 -8.67 -1.08
N GLY A 298 -3.77 -7.41 -0.82
CA GLY A 298 -2.39 -7.02 -0.52
C GLY A 298 -1.81 -7.75 0.70
N ILE A 299 -2.57 -7.88 1.79
CA ILE A 299 -2.18 -8.63 3.00
C ILE A 299 -1.94 -10.13 2.72
N LEU A 300 -2.60 -10.69 1.70
CA LEU A 300 -2.45 -12.11 1.32
C LEU A 300 -1.29 -12.35 0.33
N VAL A 301 -0.73 -11.29 -0.24
CA VAL A 301 0.18 -11.32 -1.39
C VAL A 301 1.58 -10.77 -1.09
N PHE A 302 1.72 -9.92 -0.08
CA PHE A 302 2.99 -9.31 0.36
C PHE A 302 3.30 -9.62 1.83
#